data_AF-A0A9W8Q0Q5-F1
#
_entry.id   AF-A0A9W8Q0Q5-F1
#
_cell.length_a   1.000
_cell.length_b   1.000
_cell.length_c   1.000
_cell.angle_alpha   90.00
_cell.angle_beta   90.00
_cell.angle_gamma   90.00
#
_symmetry.space_group_name_H-M   'P 1'
#
loop_
_entity.id
_entity.type
_entity.pdbx_description
1 polymer ?
#
loop_
_entity_poly.entity_id
_entity_poly.type
_entity_poly.pdbx_seq_one_letter_code
_entity_poly.pdbx_strand_id
1 'polypeptide(L)'
;MLSKDQRNFYAWGYRRFVVSKLESAELQGKSMVEEEFTYTTKMIETNLSNFSAWHNRSQLIPKLLDERGVDSRMRATFLGEELSFVREGLDVGPEDQSLWYYHRFLISQIVGDDDPQTAAPMDPNEKAAYVRHEVDAIKDLLDDYKDVKCIYEALLEYTLTLEKLERRDRDQEDLIDLQTWLTKLRVLDPMRKGRWNDIIAQIGV
;
A
#
# COMPACT_ATOMS: atom_id res chain seq x y z
N MET A 1 8.58 23.05 11.85
CA MET A 1 7.90 22.08 12.76
C MET A 1 8.12 20.66 12.28
N LEU A 2 7.76 20.32 11.03
CA LEU A 2 8.03 18.99 10.46
C LEU A 2 9.51 18.60 10.37
N SER A 3 10.44 19.56 10.35
CA SER A 3 11.88 19.29 10.46
C SER A 3 12.33 18.89 11.87
N LYS A 4 11.54 19.17 12.91
CA LYS A 4 11.84 18.82 14.31
C LYS A 4 11.05 17.61 14.79
N ASP A 5 9.81 17.49 14.35
CA ASP A 5 8.94 16.33 14.59
C ASP A 5 8.22 15.99 13.28
N GLN A 6 8.77 15.01 12.59
CA GLN A 6 8.35 14.62 11.24
C GLN A 6 6.97 13.93 11.21
N ARG A 7 6.49 13.41 12.35
CA ARG A 7 5.22 12.69 12.48
C ARG A 7 4.17 13.49 13.25
N ASN A 8 4.42 14.79 13.46
CA ASN A 8 3.50 15.64 14.20
C ASN A 8 2.15 15.76 13.47
N PHE A 9 1.11 15.13 14.03
CA PHE A 9 -0.23 15.10 13.43
C PHE A 9 -0.78 16.50 13.17
N TYR A 10 -0.62 17.42 14.14
CA TYR A 10 -1.09 18.80 14.00
C TYR A 10 -0.28 19.59 12.97
N ALA A 11 1.02 19.33 12.82
CA ALA A 11 1.84 20.00 11.81
C ALA A 11 1.42 19.60 10.39
N TRP A 12 1.18 18.32 10.15
CA TRP A 12 0.66 17.84 8.86
C TRP A 12 -0.75 18.35 8.59
N GLY A 13 -1.63 18.34 9.60
CA GLY A 13 -2.95 18.93 9.50
C GLY A 13 -2.92 20.42 9.18
N TYR A 14 -2.07 21.18 9.88
CA TYR A 14 -1.89 22.61 9.65
C TYR A 14 -1.29 22.89 8.28
N ARG A 15 -0.34 22.07 7.81
CA ARG A 15 0.19 22.18 6.44
C ARG A 15 -0.93 22.07 5.40
N ARG A 16 -1.77 21.03 5.48
CA ARG A 16 -2.92 20.87 4.57
C ARG A 16 -3.88 22.05 4.63
N PHE A 17 -4.13 22.58 5.83
CA PHE A 17 -4.94 23.80 6.00
C PHE A 17 -4.31 25.02 5.31
N VAL A 18 -3.01 25.25 5.47
CA VAL A 18 -2.34 26.37 4.81
C VAL A 18 -2.36 26.21 3.29
N VAL A 19 -2.08 25.01 2.78
CA VAL A 19 -2.17 24.70 1.34
C VAL A 19 -3.57 25.01 0.81
N SER A 20 -4.63 24.58 1.49
CA SER A 20 -5.99 24.87 1.02
C SER A 20 -6.36 26.36 1.04
N LYS A 21 -5.72 27.17 1.91
CA LYS A 21 -5.84 28.63 1.84
C LYS A 21 -5.05 29.21 0.67
N LEU A 22 -3.84 28.74 0.43
CA LEU A 22 -3.01 29.18 -0.69
C LEU A 22 -3.62 28.84 -2.05
N GLU A 23 -4.32 27.72 -2.19
CA GLU A 23 -5.04 27.31 -3.40
C GLU A 23 -6.37 28.05 -3.60
N SER A 24 -6.83 28.84 -2.62
CA SER A 24 -8.16 29.45 -2.66
C SER A 24 -8.28 30.57 -3.71
N ALA A 25 -9.49 30.74 -4.23
CA ALA A 25 -9.81 31.82 -5.18
C ALA A 25 -9.56 33.22 -4.59
N GLU A 26 -9.70 33.40 -3.28
CA GLU A 26 -9.41 34.65 -2.58
C GLU A 26 -7.95 35.10 -2.78
N LEU A 27 -7.01 34.14 -2.76
CA LEU A 27 -5.60 34.40 -3.00
C LEU A 27 -5.19 34.25 -4.46
N GLN A 28 -6.15 34.03 -5.37
CA GLN A 28 -5.88 33.66 -6.78
C GLN A 28 -4.90 32.50 -6.88
N GLY A 29 -5.04 31.55 -5.95
CA GLY A 29 -4.21 30.38 -5.82
C GLY A 29 -4.27 29.46 -7.03
N LYS A 30 -3.19 28.72 -7.24
CA LYS A 30 -3.16 27.57 -8.14
C LYS A 30 -2.97 26.31 -7.32
N SER A 31 -3.36 25.17 -7.88
CA SER A 31 -3.11 23.88 -7.26
C SER A 31 -1.63 23.73 -6.93
N MET A 32 -1.37 23.21 -5.73
CA MET A 32 -0.04 22.88 -5.23
C MET A 32 0.16 21.36 -5.16
N VAL A 33 -0.70 20.57 -5.82
CA VAL A 33 -0.71 19.10 -5.67
C VAL A 33 0.62 18.47 -6.06
N GLU A 34 1.28 18.98 -7.10
CA GLU A 34 2.60 18.51 -7.57
C GLU A 34 3.70 18.83 -6.56
N GLU A 35 3.71 20.06 -6.02
CA GLU A 35 4.68 20.48 -5.00
C GLU A 35 4.47 19.72 -3.69
N GLU A 36 3.23 19.49 -3.29
CA GLU A 36 2.90 18.70 -2.10
C GLU A 36 3.26 17.23 -2.29
N PHE A 37 3.01 16.65 -3.47
CA PHE A 37 3.39 15.28 -3.78
C PHE A 37 4.91 15.11 -3.75
N THR A 38 5.65 16.03 -4.39
CA THR A 38 7.11 16.10 -4.33
C THR A 38 7.63 16.24 -2.90
N TYR A 39 6.95 17.06 -2.08
CA TYR A 39 7.29 17.21 -0.67
C TYR A 39 7.13 15.90 0.10
N THR A 40 6.11 15.09 -0.20
CA THR A 40 5.98 13.76 0.44
C THR A 40 7.15 12.84 0.09
N THR A 41 7.60 12.80 -1.17
CA THR A 41 8.79 12.03 -1.58
C THR A 41 10.00 12.41 -0.73
N LYS A 42 10.30 13.71 -0.65
CA LYS A 42 11.41 14.21 0.18
C LYS A 42 11.30 13.76 1.65
N MET A 43 10.10 13.84 2.22
CA MET A 43 9.88 13.48 3.62
C MET A 43 9.99 11.97 3.87
N ILE A 44 9.63 11.15 2.87
CA ILE A 44 9.76 9.69 2.89
C ILE A 44 11.23 9.29 2.76
N GLU A 45 11.96 9.84 1.79
CA GLU A 45 13.39 9.56 1.58
C GLU A 45 14.24 9.98 2.79
N THR A 46 13.81 11.02 3.52
CA THR A 46 14.47 11.42 4.77
C THR A 46 14.23 10.43 5.90
N ASN A 47 13.07 9.76 5.92
CA ASN A 47 12.67 8.82 6.96
C ASN A 47 11.55 7.91 6.47
N LEU A 48 11.90 6.68 6.10
CA LEU A 48 10.96 5.67 5.61
C LEU A 48 9.84 5.38 6.62
N SER A 49 10.11 5.51 7.92
CA SER A 49 9.13 5.34 9.01
C SER A 49 8.13 6.49 9.17
N ASN A 50 8.15 7.48 8.28
CA ASN A 50 7.26 8.64 8.35
C ASN A 50 5.87 8.31 7.80
N PHE A 51 5.07 7.59 8.59
CA PHE A 51 3.67 7.27 8.25
C PHE A 51 2.85 8.50 7.81
N SER A 52 3.08 9.66 8.42
CA SER A 52 2.34 10.87 8.05
C SER A 52 2.64 11.33 6.62
N ALA A 53 3.87 11.15 6.14
CA ALA A 53 4.23 11.44 4.75
C ALA A 53 3.59 10.44 3.78
N TRP A 54 3.67 9.14 4.08
CA TRP A 54 2.99 8.09 3.29
C TRP A 54 1.48 8.29 3.21
N HIS A 55 0.84 8.58 4.34
CA HIS A 55 -0.59 8.87 4.37
C HIS A 55 -0.92 10.14 3.60
N ASN A 56 -0.15 11.23 3.77
CA ASN A 56 -0.39 12.45 3.00
C ASN A 56 -0.20 12.21 1.50
N ARG A 57 0.75 11.36 1.11
CA ARG A 57 0.98 10.95 -0.29
C ARG A 57 -0.25 10.25 -0.86
N SER A 58 -0.81 9.27 -0.15
CA SER A 58 -2.01 8.55 -0.63
C SER A 58 -3.22 9.47 -0.82
N GLN A 59 -3.38 10.48 0.04
CA GLN A 59 -4.47 11.47 -0.09
C GLN A 59 -4.29 12.43 -1.27
N LEU A 60 -3.07 12.64 -1.76
CA LEU A 60 -2.79 13.54 -2.89
C LEU A 60 -3.00 12.85 -4.24
N ILE A 61 -2.83 11.52 -4.32
CA ILE A 61 -2.91 10.74 -5.56
C ILE A 61 -4.20 11.01 -6.37
N PRO A 62 -5.42 10.97 -5.79
CA PRO A 62 -6.63 11.21 -6.58
C PRO A 62 -6.61 12.57 -7.30
N LYS A 63 -6.29 13.64 -6.56
CA LYS A 63 -6.20 15.00 -7.11
C LYS A 63 -5.08 15.13 -8.14
N LEU A 64 -3.94 14.48 -7.89
CA LEU A 64 -2.79 14.50 -8.79
C LEU A 64 -3.13 13.86 -10.14
N LEU A 65 -3.77 12.69 -10.12
CA LEU A 65 -4.16 11.98 -11.34
C LEU A 65 -5.25 12.74 -12.11
N ASP A 66 -6.22 13.33 -11.40
CA ASP A 66 -7.26 14.16 -12.01
C ASP A 66 -6.66 15.38 -12.74
N GLU A 67 -5.80 16.15 -12.07
CA GLU A 67 -5.20 17.36 -12.64
C GLU A 67 -4.21 17.09 -13.78
N ARG A 68 -3.52 15.94 -13.75
CA ARG A 68 -2.68 15.50 -14.87
C ARG A 68 -3.50 15.03 -16.08
N GLY A 69 -4.81 14.85 -15.93
CA GLY A 69 -5.68 14.36 -17.01
C GLY A 69 -5.27 12.98 -17.50
N VAL A 70 -4.74 12.13 -16.62
CA VAL A 70 -4.20 10.83 -17.03
C VAL A 70 -5.30 9.88 -17.50
N ASP A 71 -5.01 9.15 -18.57
CA ASP A 71 -5.85 8.04 -19.00
C ASP A 71 -5.64 6.80 -18.10
N SER A 72 -6.45 5.78 -18.33
CA SER A 72 -6.41 4.51 -17.60
C SER A 72 -5.04 3.84 -17.60
N ARG A 73 -4.31 3.90 -18.72
CA ARG A 73 -3.01 3.24 -18.87
C ARG A 73 -1.92 4.02 -18.12
N MET A 74 -2.00 5.34 -18.16
CA MET A 74 -1.13 6.22 -17.37
C MET A 74 -1.38 6.05 -15.86
N ARG A 75 -2.64 5.86 -15.42
CA ARG A 75 -2.96 5.51 -14.03
C ARG A 75 -2.31 4.18 -13.62
N ALA A 76 -2.43 3.15 -14.46
CA ALA A 76 -1.81 1.85 -14.21
C ALA A 76 -0.28 1.97 -14.07
N THR A 77 0.35 2.73 -14.97
CA THR A 77 1.80 2.98 -14.95
C THR A 77 2.21 3.70 -13.67
N PHE A 78 1.49 4.75 -13.28
CA PHE A 78 1.72 5.47 -12.04
C PHE A 78 1.62 4.57 -10.80
N LEU A 79 0.59 3.72 -10.71
CA LEU A 79 0.45 2.79 -9.58
C LEU A 79 1.58 1.75 -9.54
N GLY A 80 2.07 1.29 -10.70
CA GLY A 80 3.24 0.42 -10.80
C GLY A 80 4.54 1.09 -10.35
N GLU A 81 4.73 2.37 -10.70
CA GLU A 81 5.86 3.18 -10.21
C GLU A 81 5.79 3.38 -8.69
N GLU A 82 4.60 3.65 -8.14
CA GLU A 82 4.40 3.78 -6.69
C GLU A 82 4.62 2.46 -5.94
N LEU A 83 4.20 1.33 -6.52
CA LEU A 83 4.51 -0.01 -5.97
C LEU A 83 6.02 -0.26 -5.96
N SER A 84 6.72 0.10 -7.03
CA SER A 84 8.18 -0.01 -7.10
C SER A 84 8.85 0.84 -6.03
N PHE A 85 8.40 2.08 -5.84
CA PHE A 85 8.93 2.99 -4.83
C PHE A 85 8.76 2.47 -3.40
N VAL A 86 7.60 1.91 -3.04
CA VAL A 86 7.42 1.34 -1.70
C VAL A 86 8.15 0.01 -1.53
N ARG A 87 8.30 -0.80 -2.59
CA ARG A 87 9.10 -2.04 -2.56
C ARG A 87 10.57 -1.76 -2.25
N GLU A 88 11.17 -0.74 -2.86
CA GLU A 88 12.55 -0.34 -2.54
C GLU A 88 12.72 -0.04 -1.03
N GLY A 89 11.69 0.54 -0.41
CA GLY A 89 11.66 0.73 1.04
C GLY A 89 11.50 -0.58 1.82
N LEU A 90 10.67 -1.51 1.33
CA LEU A 90 10.43 -2.81 1.96
C LEU A 90 11.66 -3.73 1.90
N ASP A 91 12.51 -3.60 0.88
CA ASP A 91 13.76 -4.36 0.76
C ASP A 91 14.74 -4.05 1.90
N VAL A 92 14.69 -2.82 2.44
CA VAL A 92 15.61 -2.33 3.48
C VAL A 92 14.96 -2.17 4.86
N GLY A 93 13.64 -2.16 4.95
CA GLY A 93 12.91 -1.96 6.21
C GLY A 93 11.52 -2.59 6.25
N PRO A 94 11.40 -3.91 6.01
CA PRO A 94 10.09 -4.58 5.98
C PRO A 94 9.45 -4.68 7.37
N GLU A 95 10.16 -4.40 8.47
CA GLU A 95 9.57 -4.31 9.80
C GLU A 95 8.65 -3.10 9.98
N ASP A 96 8.76 -2.08 9.12
CA ASP A 96 8.02 -0.84 9.26
C ASP A 96 6.61 -0.94 8.66
N GLN A 97 5.60 -0.87 9.55
CA GLN A 97 4.19 -0.97 9.18
C GLN A 97 3.71 0.13 8.24
N SER A 98 4.37 1.30 8.23
CA SER A 98 3.99 2.43 7.39
C SER A 98 4.07 2.07 5.91
N LEU A 99 5.11 1.35 5.53
CA LEU A 99 5.34 0.89 4.16
C LEU A 99 4.27 -0.10 3.75
N TRP A 100 3.95 -1.07 4.61
CA TRP A 100 2.88 -2.04 4.35
C TRP A 100 1.50 -1.41 4.24
N TYR A 101 1.20 -0.37 5.02
CA TYR A 101 -0.06 0.35 4.88
C TYR A 101 -0.16 1.08 3.54
N TYR A 102 0.93 1.68 3.08
CA TYR A 102 0.96 2.30 1.76
C TYR A 102 0.88 1.27 0.63
N HIS A 103 1.62 0.16 0.74
CA HIS A 103 1.56 -0.97 -0.18
C HIS A 103 0.14 -1.55 -0.29
N ARG A 104 -0.52 -1.82 0.83
CA ARG A 104 -1.93 -2.27 0.85
C ARG A 104 -2.88 -1.25 0.24
N PHE A 105 -2.66 0.04 0.50
CA PHE A 105 -3.42 1.08 -0.17
C PHE A 105 -3.28 0.97 -1.70
N LEU A 106 -2.06 0.89 -2.23
CA LEU A 106 -1.83 0.76 -3.68
C LEU A 106 -2.50 -0.49 -4.27
N ILE A 107 -2.35 -1.64 -3.62
CA ILE A 107 -3.01 -2.88 -4.04
C ILE A 107 -4.53 -2.72 -4.03
N SER A 108 -5.10 -2.04 -3.04
CA SER A 108 -6.54 -1.76 -3.03
C SER A 108 -6.98 -0.87 -4.19
N GLN A 109 -6.14 0.06 -4.66
CA GLN A 109 -6.46 0.90 -5.83
C GLN A 109 -6.37 0.11 -7.15
N ILE A 110 -5.52 -0.92 -7.21
CA ILE A 110 -5.39 -1.80 -8.37
C ILE A 110 -6.53 -2.82 -8.43
N VAL A 111 -6.79 -3.49 -7.30
CA VAL A 111 -7.75 -4.59 -7.22
C VAL A 111 -9.18 -4.07 -7.13
N GLY A 112 -9.41 -2.98 -6.39
CA GLY A 112 -10.73 -2.41 -6.17
C GLY A 112 -11.39 -1.98 -7.48
N ASP A 113 -12.71 -2.15 -7.54
CA ASP A 113 -13.57 -1.61 -8.60
C ASP A 113 -14.32 -0.34 -8.13
N ASP A 114 -14.14 0.03 -6.85
CA ASP A 114 -15.08 0.90 -6.12
C ASP A 114 -14.73 2.40 -6.11
N ASP A 115 -13.50 2.81 -6.46
CA ASP A 115 -13.11 4.23 -6.48
C ASP A 115 -12.82 4.73 -7.92
N PRO A 116 -13.79 5.41 -8.56
CA PRO A 116 -13.61 5.95 -9.91
C PRO A 116 -12.48 6.99 -10.04
N GLN A 117 -12.03 7.59 -8.94
CA GLN A 117 -11.00 8.64 -8.98
C GLN A 117 -9.58 8.09 -9.03
N THR A 118 -9.37 6.87 -8.57
CA THR A 118 -8.03 6.27 -8.41
C THR A 118 -7.89 4.88 -9.03
N ALA A 119 -8.99 4.13 -9.16
CA ALA A 119 -8.95 2.81 -9.75
C ALA A 119 -8.54 2.92 -11.22
N ALA A 120 -7.47 2.21 -11.58
CA ALA A 120 -7.16 1.98 -12.98
C ALA A 120 -8.15 0.94 -13.50
N PRO A 121 -8.92 1.22 -14.57
CA PRO A 121 -9.77 0.20 -15.18
C PRO A 121 -8.86 -0.79 -15.92
N MET A 122 -8.36 -1.76 -15.16
CA MET A 122 -7.59 -2.90 -15.61
C MET A 122 -8.50 -4.12 -15.73
N ASP A 123 -8.20 -5.00 -16.67
CA ASP A 123 -8.90 -6.28 -16.72
C ASP A 123 -8.47 -7.18 -15.54
N PRO A 124 -9.26 -8.21 -15.17
CA PRO A 124 -8.94 -9.08 -14.04
C PRO A 124 -7.57 -9.78 -14.16
N ASN A 125 -7.09 -10.06 -15.36
CA ASN A 125 -5.79 -10.72 -15.56
C ASN A 125 -4.63 -9.76 -15.32
N GLU A 126 -4.77 -8.49 -15.74
CA GLU A 126 -3.83 -7.42 -15.44
C GLU A 126 -3.75 -7.19 -13.92
N LYS A 127 -4.90 -7.11 -13.24
CA LYS A 127 -4.96 -7.00 -11.77
C LYS A 127 -4.27 -8.19 -11.10
N ALA A 128 -4.56 -9.42 -11.56
CA ALA A 128 -3.92 -10.62 -11.06
C ALA A 128 -2.40 -10.63 -11.30
N ALA A 129 -1.92 -10.07 -12.42
CA ALA A 129 -0.49 -9.97 -12.70
C ALA A 129 0.24 -9.07 -11.70
N TYR A 130 -0.33 -7.92 -11.33
CA TYR A 130 0.23 -7.07 -10.26
C TYR A 130 0.27 -7.81 -8.92
N VAL A 131 -0.85 -8.41 -8.50
CA VAL A 131 -0.93 -9.11 -7.22
C VAL A 131 0.06 -10.29 -7.17
N ARG A 132 0.19 -11.05 -8.25
CA ARG A 132 1.15 -12.16 -8.34
C ARG A 132 2.58 -11.68 -8.23
N HIS A 133 2.92 -10.62 -8.95
CA HIS A 133 4.25 -10.00 -8.86
C HIS A 133 4.57 -9.56 -7.43
N GLU A 134 3.61 -8.95 -6.72
CA GLU A 134 3.84 -8.59 -5.31
C GLU A 134 3.95 -9.81 -4.39
N VAL A 135 3.17 -10.88 -4.62
CA VAL A 135 3.31 -12.12 -3.84
C VAL A 135 4.71 -12.71 -4.01
N ASP A 136 5.23 -12.76 -5.23
CA ASP A 136 6.57 -13.27 -5.53
C ASP A 136 7.65 -12.38 -4.87
N ALA A 137 7.56 -11.05 -5.02
CA ALA A 137 8.51 -10.12 -4.40
C ALA A 137 8.48 -10.19 -2.86
N ILE A 138 7.30 -10.38 -2.26
CA ILE A 138 7.18 -10.51 -0.79
C ILE A 138 7.68 -11.88 -0.31
N LYS A 139 7.56 -12.94 -1.14
CA LYS A 139 8.17 -14.24 -0.86
C LYS A 139 9.70 -14.12 -0.80
N ASP A 140 10.31 -13.34 -1.69
CA ASP A 140 11.77 -13.11 -1.68
C ASP A 140 12.25 -12.48 -0.36
N LEU A 141 11.45 -11.59 0.26
CA LEU A 141 11.78 -11.03 1.57
C LEU A 141 11.88 -12.10 2.68
N LEU A 142 11.26 -13.27 2.54
CA LEU A 142 11.36 -14.34 3.54
C LEU A 142 12.74 -14.99 3.62
N ASP A 143 13.61 -14.78 2.62
CA ASP A 143 14.97 -15.28 2.65
C ASP A 143 15.76 -14.65 3.82
N ASP A 144 15.60 -13.34 4.00
CA ASP A 144 16.29 -12.55 5.02
C ASP A 144 15.41 -12.23 6.25
N TYR A 145 14.08 -12.12 6.08
CA TYR A 145 13.17 -11.57 7.10
C TYR A 145 12.10 -12.56 7.59
N LYS A 146 12.52 -13.61 8.31
CA LYS A 146 11.66 -14.75 8.72
C LYS A 146 10.72 -14.50 9.91
N ASP A 147 10.90 -13.40 10.61
CA ASP A 147 10.15 -13.05 11.82
C ASP A 147 9.42 -11.70 11.72
N VAL A 148 9.27 -11.19 10.49
CA VAL A 148 8.50 -9.97 10.22
C VAL A 148 7.04 -10.34 9.97
N LYS A 149 6.18 -10.03 10.95
CA LYS A 149 4.73 -10.32 10.91
C LYS A 149 4.06 -9.80 9.63
N CYS A 150 4.39 -8.59 9.20
CA CYS A 150 3.70 -7.92 8.10
C CYS A 150 3.90 -8.60 6.73
N ILE A 151 5.02 -9.29 6.53
CA ILE A 151 5.27 -10.12 5.35
C ILE A 151 4.21 -11.23 5.26
N TYR A 152 4.04 -12.00 6.34
CA TYR A 152 3.04 -13.07 6.39
C TYR A 152 1.60 -12.58 6.28
N GLU A 153 1.28 -11.40 6.84
CA GLU A 153 -0.03 -10.79 6.67
C GLU A 153 -0.30 -10.43 5.20
N ALA A 154 0.69 -9.85 4.52
CA ALA A 154 0.58 -9.45 3.13
C ALA A 154 0.48 -10.66 2.20
N LEU A 155 1.32 -11.69 2.38
CA LEU A 155 1.25 -12.95 1.63
C LEU A 155 -0.13 -13.60 1.75
N LEU A 156 -0.64 -13.73 2.98
CA LEU A 156 -1.97 -14.28 3.22
C LEU A 156 -3.06 -13.46 2.50
N GLU A 157 -3.05 -12.14 2.66
CA GLU A 157 -4.06 -11.24 2.08
C GLU A 157 -4.03 -11.27 0.55
N TYR A 158 -2.83 -11.26 -0.05
CA TYR A 158 -2.64 -11.15 -1.49
C TYR A 158 -2.84 -12.48 -2.21
N THR A 159 -2.44 -13.61 -1.64
CA THR A 159 -2.77 -14.94 -2.19
C THR A 159 -4.28 -15.15 -2.24
N LEU A 160 -5.01 -14.83 -1.17
CA LEU A 160 -6.47 -14.91 -1.16
C LEU A 160 -7.15 -13.93 -2.12
N THR A 161 -6.50 -12.80 -2.40
CA THR A 161 -6.98 -11.83 -3.40
C THR A 161 -6.74 -12.35 -4.81
N LEU A 162 -5.59 -12.96 -5.06
CA LEU A 162 -5.22 -13.56 -6.35
C LEU A 162 -6.18 -14.71 -6.71
N GLU A 163 -6.51 -15.59 -5.76
CA GLU A 163 -7.51 -16.66 -5.92
C GLU A 163 -8.84 -16.13 -6.45
N LYS A 164 -9.34 -15.01 -5.87
CA LYS A 164 -10.60 -14.38 -6.27
C LYS A 164 -10.53 -13.76 -7.66
N LEU A 165 -9.41 -13.11 -7.99
CA LEU A 165 -9.21 -12.47 -9.29
C LEU A 165 -9.13 -13.50 -10.42
N GLU A 166 -8.40 -14.59 -10.20
CA GLU A 166 -8.20 -15.65 -11.19
C GLU A 166 -9.38 -16.62 -11.28
N ARG A 167 -10.28 -16.62 -10.29
CA ARG A 167 -11.40 -17.59 -10.16
C ARG A 167 -10.90 -19.04 -10.25
N ARG A 168 -9.72 -19.30 -9.68
CA ARG A 168 -9.11 -20.63 -9.65
C ARG A 168 -9.27 -21.27 -8.27
N ASP A 169 -9.29 -22.59 -8.27
CA ASP A 169 -9.17 -23.35 -7.03
C ASP A 169 -7.71 -23.35 -6.55
N ARG A 170 -7.56 -23.46 -5.23
CA ARG A 170 -6.26 -23.60 -4.58
C ARG A 170 -5.63 -24.94 -4.91
N ASP A 171 -4.36 -24.92 -5.28
CA ASP A 171 -3.60 -26.15 -5.43
C ASP A 171 -2.98 -26.58 -4.10
N GLN A 172 -2.23 -27.68 -4.13
CA GLN A 172 -1.60 -28.22 -2.93
C GLN A 172 -0.51 -27.29 -2.38
N GLU A 173 0.16 -26.52 -3.22
CA GLU A 173 1.22 -25.58 -2.83
C GLU A 173 0.63 -24.37 -2.11
N ASP A 174 -0.45 -23.79 -2.64
CA ASP A 174 -1.17 -22.68 -2.00
C ASP A 174 -1.63 -23.07 -0.58
N LEU A 175 -2.18 -24.28 -0.41
CA LEU A 175 -2.67 -24.75 0.89
C LEU A 175 -1.52 -24.89 1.91
N ILE A 176 -0.36 -25.40 1.48
CA ILE A 176 0.83 -25.51 2.33
C ILE A 176 1.34 -24.13 2.73
N ASP A 177 1.42 -23.20 1.77
CA ASP A 177 1.86 -21.83 2.00
C ASP A 177 0.94 -21.11 2.99
N LEU A 178 -0.38 -21.12 2.75
CA LEU A 178 -1.38 -20.51 3.63
C LEU A 178 -1.32 -21.07 5.05
N GLN A 179 -1.21 -22.40 5.19
CA GLN A 179 -1.09 -23.06 6.50
C GLN A 179 0.21 -22.64 7.21
N THR A 180 1.32 -22.55 6.48
CA THR A 180 2.62 -22.12 6.99
C THR A 180 2.57 -20.69 7.49
N TRP A 181 2.03 -19.77 6.68
CA TRP A 181 1.93 -18.35 7.03
C TRP A 181 0.98 -18.11 8.20
N LEU A 182 -0.18 -18.78 8.25
CA LEU A 182 -1.11 -18.70 9.38
C LEU A 182 -0.49 -19.23 10.68
N THR A 183 0.29 -20.31 10.59
CA THR A 183 1.04 -20.82 11.75
C THR A 183 2.05 -19.79 12.26
N LYS A 184 2.80 -19.16 11.35
CA LYS A 184 3.72 -18.07 11.66
C LYS A 184 3.01 -16.86 12.29
N LEU A 185 1.87 -16.43 11.73
CA LEU A 185 1.08 -15.31 12.26
C LEU A 185 0.58 -15.56 13.68
N ARG A 186 0.20 -16.79 14.03
CA ARG A 186 -0.20 -17.15 15.41
C ARG A 186 0.94 -17.01 16.42
N VAL A 187 2.19 -17.20 15.97
CA VAL A 187 3.40 -17.02 16.81
C VAL A 187 3.79 -15.54 16.87
N LEU A 188 3.79 -14.84 15.74
CA LEU A 188 4.25 -13.46 15.62
C LEU A 188 3.22 -12.41 16.10
N ASP A 189 1.93 -12.75 16.14
CA ASP A 189 0.85 -11.87 16.60
C ASP A 189 -0.09 -12.58 17.60
N PRO A 190 0.42 -12.91 18.80
CA PRO A 190 -0.34 -13.69 19.79
C PRO A 190 -1.58 -12.96 20.30
N MET A 191 -1.57 -11.62 20.31
CA MET A 191 -2.72 -10.80 20.72
C MET A 191 -3.91 -10.92 19.74
N ARG A 192 -3.65 -11.26 18.47
CA ARG A 192 -4.70 -11.46 17.46
C ARG A 192 -4.90 -12.93 17.09
N LYS A 193 -4.49 -13.87 17.94
CA LYS A 193 -4.65 -15.32 17.70
C LYS A 193 -6.09 -15.72 17.33
N GLY A 194 -7.10 -15.08 17.91
CA GLY A 194 -8.51 -15.29 17.56
C GLY A 194 -8.78 -15.05 16.06
N ARG A 195 -8.35 -13.88 15.55
CA ARG A 195 -8.45 -13.53 14.12
C ARG A 195 -7.83 -14.61 13.22
N TRP A 196 -6.64 -15.10 13.56
CA TRP A 196 -5.97 -16.11 12.74
C TRP A 196 -6.67 -17.47 12.79
N ASN A 197 -7.23 -17.86 13.93
CA ASN A 197 -8.02 -19.09 14.03
C ASN A 197 -9.33 -18.98 13.21
N ASP A 198 -9.97 -17.81 13.19
CA ASP A 198 -11.19 -17.59 12.39
C ASP A 198 -10.89 -17.71 10.89
N ILE A 199 -9.75 -17.15 10.45
CA ILE A 199 -9.29 -17.27 9.07
C ILE A 199 -8.96 -18.72 8.70
N ILE A 200 -8.28 -19.46 9.58
CA ILE A 200 -8.04 -20.91 9.43
C ILE A 200 -9.36 -21.66 9.19
N ALA A 201 -10.36 -21.41 10.03
CA ALA A 201 -11.66 -22.07 9.92
C ALA A 201 -12.40 -21.71 8.62
N GLN A 202 -12.25 -20.48 8.13
CA GLN A 202 -12.85 -20.01 6.88
C GLN A 202 -12.17 -20.64 5.64
N ILE A 203 -10.84 -20.76 5.66
CA ILE A 203 -10.02 -21.21 4.53
C ILE A 203 -9.97 -22.74 4.45
N GLY A 204 -10.11 -23.43 5.58
CA GLY A 204 -10.13 -24.90 5.66
C GLY A 204 -8.74 -25.54 5.64
N VAL A 205 -7.74 -24.88 6.24
CA VAL A 205 -6.33 -25.32 6.31
C VAL A 205 -5.82 -25.55 7.74
#